data_AF-A0A1F5UZF9-F1
#
_entry.id   AF-A0A1F5UZF9-F1
#
_cell.length_a   1.000
_cell.length_b   1.000
_cell.length_c   1.000
_cell.angle_alpha   90.00
_cell.angle_beta   90.00
_cell.angle_gamma   90.00
#
_symmetry.space_group_name_H-M   'P 1'
#
loop_
_entity.id
_entity.type
_entity.pdbx_description
1 polymer ?
#
loop_
_entity_poly.entity_id
_entity_poly.type
_entity_poly.pdbx_seq_one_letter_code
_entity_poly.pdbx_strand_id
1 'polypeptide(L)' 'MKKNEVFKVHVPMNAELTKWLENIGIDARELGGFRIPKTSIIKACIRAVMKYDIDLSKVKTEEDLVKRIEKAIEVSKKKR' A
#
# COMPACT_ATOMS: atom_id res chain seq x y z
N MET A 1 -17.55 -19.31 15.18
CA MET A 1 -16.79 -18.41 14.28
C MET A 1 -16.46 -17.14 15.04
N LYS A 2 -15.19 -16.90 15.39
CA LYS A 2 -14.79 -15.70 16.15
C LYS A 2 -15.07 -14.45 15.31
N LYS A 3 -15.74 -13.45 15.89
CA LYS A 3 -15.89 -12.09 15.34
C LYS A 3 -14.53 -11.63 14.82
N ASN A 4 -14.48 -11.14 13.58
CA ASN A 4 -13.27 -10.60 12.92
C ASN A 4 -12.43 -9.77 13.91
N GLU A 5 -11.30 -10.32 14.36
CA GLU A 5 -10.38 -9.62 15.27
C GLU A 5 -9.75 -8.46 14.49
N VAL A 6 -10.16 -7.23 14.81
CA VAL A 6 -9.61 -6.01 14.20
C VAL A 6 -8.53 -5.46 15.12
N PHE A 7 -7.28 -5.52 14.67
CA PHE A 7 -6.15 -4.93 15.36
C PHE A 7 -5.92 -3.49 14.87
N LYS A 8 -5.69 -2.55 15.79
CA LYS A 8 -5.27 -1.19 15.45
C LYS A 8 -3.77 -1.18 15.17
N VAL A 9 -3.37 -0.59 14.05
CA VAL A 9 -1.97 -0.38 13.69
C VAL A 9 -1.70 1.11 13.69
N HIS A 10 -0.73 1.55 14.50
CA HIS A 10 -0.27 2.94 14.50
C HIS A 10 0.91 3.06 13.54
N VAL A 11 0.77 3.88 12.50
CA VAL A 11 1.81 4.08 11.48
C VAL A 11 2.20 5.56 11.50
N PRO A 12 3.38 5.91 12.06
CA PRO A 12 3.89 7.26 11.95
C PRO A 12 4.22 7.56 10.48
N MET A 13 3.69 8.65 9.96
CA MET A 13 3.90 9.10 8.58
C MET A 13 4.40 10.53 8.59
N ASN A 14 5.32 10.86 7.68
CA ASN A 14 5.74 12.23 7.48
C ASN A 14 4.65 13.04 6.75
N ALA A 15 4.87 14.36 6.63
CA ALA A 15 3.92 15.26 5.97
C ALA A 15 3.70 14.90 4.50
N GLU A 16 4.75 14.42 3.81
CA GLU A 16 4.70 14.05 2.40
C GLU A 16 3.76 12.87 2.15
N LEU A 17 3.94 11.75 2.88
CA LEU A 17 3.08 10.57 2.79
C LEU A 17 1.62 10.89 3.15
N THR A 18 1.42 11.72 4.18
CA THR A 18 0.08 12.13 4.62
C THR A 18 -0.62 12.97 3.56
N LYS A 19 0.10 13.89 2.92
CA LYS A 19 -0.40 14.74 1.82
C LYS A 19 -0.73 13.90 0.59
N TRP A 20 0.14 12.95 0.23
CA TRP A 20 -0.12 12.04 -0.90
C TRP A 20 -1.39 11.21 -0.68
N LEU A 21 -1.57 10.62 0.52
CA LEU A 21 -2.77 9.86 0.87
C LEU A 21 -4.06 10.69 0.84
N GLU A 22 -3.97 11.98 1.12
CA GLU A 22 -5.11 12.88 1.05
C GLU A 22 -5.49 13.23 -0.37
N ASN A 23 -4.49 13.61 -1.17
CA ASN A 23 -4.68 14.02 -2.56
C ASN A 23 -5.23 12.86 -3.38
N ILE A 24 -4.64 11.67 -3.32
CA ILE A 24 -5.12 10.54 -4.14
C ILE A 24 -6.59 10.17 -3.87
N GLY A 25 -7.04 10.36 -2.62
CA GLY A 25 -8.44 10.14 -2.25
C GLY A 25 -9.38 11.22 -2.77
N ILE A 26 -8.90 12.46 -2.93
CA ILE A 26 -9.62 13.59 -3.53
C ILE A 26 -9.63 13.43 -5.06
N ASP A 27 -8.47 13.17 -5.67
CA ASP A 27 -8.30 12.96 -7.10
C ASP A 27 -9.24 11.86 -7.62
N ALA A 28 -9.37 10.75 -6.87
CA ALA A 28 -10.32 9.68 -7.20
C ALA A 28 -11.77 10.16 -7.30
N ARG A 29 -12.16 11.17 -6.49
CA ARG A 29 -13.49 11.81 -6.58
C ARG A 29 -13.57 12.74 -7.79
N GLU A 30 -12.54 13.54 -8.03
CA GLU A 30 -12.49 14.48 -9.14
C GLU A 30 -12.54 13.78 -10.50
N LEU A 31 -11.95 12.59 -10.60
CA LEU A 31 -11.96 11.72 -11.77
C LEU A 31 -13.27 10.93 -11.96
N GLY A 32 -14.35 11.30 -11.24
CA GLY A 32 -15.67 10.68 -11.39
C GLY A 32 -15.94 9.47 -10.49
N GLY A 33 -15.03 9.16 -9.57
CA GLY A 33 -15.22 8.15 -8.53
C GLY A 33 -15.76 8.72 -7.22
N PHE A 34 -15.61 7.94 -6.14
CA PHE A 34 -15.92 8.39 -4.77
C PHE A 34 -14.65 8.82 -4.05
N ARG A 35 -14.79 9.73 -3.07
CA ARG A 35 -13.68 10.06 -2.16
C ARG A 35 -13.25 8.78 -1.43
N ILE A 36 -11.99 8.41 -1.57
CA ILE A 36 -11.46 7.19 -0.95
C ILE A 36 -10.88 7.53 0.43
N PRO A 37 -11.33 6.86 1.51
CA PRO A 37 -10.72 7.04 2.83
C PRO A 37 -9.26 6.60 2.85
N LYS A 38 -8.41 7.34 3.59
CA LYS A 38 -6.97 7.01 3.78
C LYS A 38 -6.77 5.55 4.22
N THR A 39 -7.62 5.07 5.12
CA THR A 39 -7.60 3.68 5.62
C THR A 39 -7.90 2.64 4.54
N SER A 40 -8.78 2.96 3.59
CA SER A 40 -9.09 2.08 2.45
C SER A 40 -7.94 2.02 1.47
N ILE A 41 -7.26 3.15 1.20
CA ILE A 41 -6.07 3.21 0.35
C ILE A 41 -4.97 2.34 0.93
N ILE A 42 -4.62 2.54 2.21
CA ILE A 42 -3.58 1.75 2.89
C ILE A 42 -3.91 0.25 2.86
N LYS A 43 -5.15 -0.12 3.18
CA LYS A 43 -5.60 -1.53 3.14
C LYS A 43 -5.53 -2.11 1.73
N ALA A 44 -5.90 -1.34 0.70
CA ALA A 44 -5.83 -1.78 -0.69
C ALA A 44 -4.38 -2.02 -1.14
N CYS A 45 -3.47 -1.10 -0.79
CA CYS A 45 -2.03 -1.26 -1.07
C CYS A 45 -1.48 -2.53 -0.42
N ILE A 46 -1.72 -2.74 0.88
CA ILE A 46 -1.25 -3.94 1.59
C ILE A 46 -1.81 -5.21 0.93
N ARG A 47 -3.12 -5.26 0.65
CA ARG A 47 -3.75 -6.42 0.00
C ARG A 47 -3.23 -6.68 -1.42
N ALA A 48 -2.86 -5.64 -2.16
CA ALA A 48 -2.26 -5.78 -3.47
C ALA A 48 -0.85 -6.37 -3.37
N VAL A 49 -0.04 -5.84 -2.44
CA VAL A 49 1.34 -6.29 -2.19
C VAL A 49 1.36 -7.75 -1.69
N MET A 50 0.42 -8.16 -0.85
CA MET A 50 0.28 -9.54 -0.35
C MET A 50 0.11 -10.60 -1.46
N LYS A 51 -0.27 -10.21 -2.68
CA LYS A 51 -0.42 -11.15 -3.80
C LYS A 51 0.92 -11.50 -4.45
N TYR A 52 1.97 -10.73 -4.18
CA TYR A 52 3.29 -10.95 -4.75
C TYR A 52 4.17 -11.70 -3.76
N ASP A 53 4.93 -12.66 -4.27
CA ASP A 53 6.00 -13.30 -3.51
C ASP A 53 7.22 -12.38 -3.49
N ILE A 54 7.35 -11.63 -2.40
CA ILE A 54 8.41 -10.62 -2.23
C ILE A 54 9.51 -11.23 -1.38
N ASP A 55 10.69 -11.39 -1.96
CA ASP A 55 11.87 -11.79 -1.23
C ASP A 55 12.34 -10.66 -0.30
N LEU A 56 12.16 -10.88 1.01
CA LEU A 56 12.57 -9.98 2.09
C LEU A 56 14.00 -10.24 2.58
N SER A 57 14.74 -11.15 1.95
CA SER A 57 16.12 -11.45 2.35
C SER A 57 16.97 -10.17 2.33
N LYS A 58 17.67 -9.92 3.44
CA LYS A 58 18.62 -8.79 3.62
C LYS A 58 18.00 -7.38 3.52
N VAL A 59 16.68 -7.22 3.59
CA VAL A 59 16.05 -5.90 3.73
C VAL A 59 16.43 -5.29 5.08
N LYS A 60 17.00 -4.08 5.08
CA LYS A 60 17.41 -3.38 6.32
C LYS A 60 16.76 -2.00 6.47
N THR A 61 16.34 -1.40 5.36
CA THR A 61 15.71 -0.07 5.34
C THR A 61 14.34 -0.13 4.68
N GLU A 62 13.56 0.93 4.88
CA GLU A 62 12.31 1.12 4.16
C GLU A 62 12.55 1.21 2.64
N GLU A 63 13.61 1.89 2.21
CA GLU A 63 13.99 2.00 0.80
C GLU A 63 14.31 0.63 0.18
N ASP A 64 14.98 -0.27 0.92
CA ASP A 64 15.23 -1.64 0.47
C ASP A 64 13.91 -2.37 0.24
N LEU A 65 12.95 -2.22 1.16
CA LEU A 65 11.63 -2.85 1.04
C LEU A 65 10.87 -2.34 -0.18
N VAL A 66 10.87 -1.02 -0.42
CA VAL A 66 10.26 -0.41 -1.60
C VAL A 66 10.83 -1.02 -2.88
N LYS A 67 12.18 -1.10 -2.99
CA LYS A 67 12.84 -1.70 -4.15
C LYS A 67 12.46 -3.17 -4.37
N ARG A 68 12.27 -3.95 -3.29
CA ARG A 68 11.81 -5.35 -3.40
C ARG A 68 10.37 -5.45 -3.91
N ILE A 69 9.49 -4.58 -3.43
CA ILE A 69 8.09 -4.51 -3.88
C ILE A 69 8.03 -4.14 -5.37
N GLU A 70 8.76 -3.10 -5.78
CA GLU A 70 8.81 -2.66 -7.18
C GLU A 70 9.32 -3.76 -8.11
N LYS A 71 10.40 -4.44 -7.70
CA LYS A 71 10.95 -5.57 -8.45
C LYS A 71 9.95 -6.71 -8.61
N ALA A 72 9.21 -7.05 -7.54
CA ALA A 72 8.17 -8.08 -7.60
C ALA A 72 7.04 -7.71 -8.57
N ILE A 73 6.65 -6.43 -8.60
CA ILE A 73 5.64 -5.91 -9.54
C ILE A 73 6.17 -5.96 -10.99
N GLU A 74 7.43 -5.59 -11.23
CA GLU A 74 8.03 -5.65 -12.57
C GLU A 74 8.08 -7.09 -13.10
N VAL A 75 8.55 -8.04 -12.29
CA VAL A 75 8.58 -9.46 -12.66
C VAL A 75 7.19 -9.98 -13.00
N SER A 76 6.17 -9.57 -12.24
CA SER A 76 4.78 -9.94 -12.55
C SER A 76 4.27 -9.36 -13.86
N LYS A 77 4.73 -8.18 -14.28
CA LYS A 77 4.37 -7.60 -15.59
C LYS A 77 5.01 -8.37 -16.75
N LYS A 78 6.25 -8.86 -16.58
CA LYS A 78 6.97 -9.67 -17.58
C LYS A 78 6.44 -11.09 -17.79
N LYS A 79 5.71 -11.64 -16.81
CA LYS A 79 5.07 -12.97 -16.90
C LYS A 79 3.71 -12.95 -17.61
N ARG A 80 3.18 -11.78 -17.95
CA ARG A 80 1.99 -11.61 -18.80
C ARG A 80 2.42 -11.36 -20.24
#